data_AF-C3ZWY1-F1
#
_entry.id   AF-C3ZWY1-F1
#
_cell.length_a   1.000
_cell.length_b   1.000
_cell.length_c   1.000
_cell.angle_alpha   90.00
_cell.angle_beta   90.00
_cell.angle_gamma   90.00
#
_symmetry.space_group_name_H-M   'P 1'
#
loop_
_entity.id
_entity.type
_entity.pdbx_description
1 polymer ?
#
loop_
_entity_poly.entity_id
_entity_poly.type
_entity_poly.pdbx_seq_one_letter_code
_entity_poly.pdbx_strand_id
1 'polypeptide(L)'
;VFTTYGNCYTFNAVVDPENPRRQRLPGAGNGLKLVFNIQSEFYTEDPEQGGSDDVGMKVLIHDQKEPPKMDTQGIAVGPGSHAFIGISKIEYKNEIPPWGECQDKELQYYDDYTLTGCLLECGTNHVYEQCGCRLFYLPGK
;
A
#
# COMPACT_ATOMS: atom_id res chain seq x y z
N VAL A 1 -5.60 4.73 6.27
CA VAL A 1 -5.51 5.04 4.82
C VAL A 1 -6.70 4.41 4.11
N PHE A 2 -7.23 5.05 3.08
CA PHE A 2 -8.31 4.48 2.28
C PHE A 2 -7.75 3.82 1.03
N THR A 3 -8.23 2.63 0.68
CA THR A 3 -7.86 1.91 -0.55
C THR A 3 -9.11 1.41 -1.25
N THR A 4 -8.97 0.68 -2.35
CA THR A 4 -10.09 0.00 -3.01
C THR A 4 -10.85 -0.95 -2.08
N TYR A 5 -10.20 -1.44 -1.01
CA TYR A 5 -10.80 -2.30 0.03
C TYR A 5 -11.40 -1.52 1.21
N GLY A 6 -11.53 -0.19 1.10
CA GLY A 6 -12.07 0.66 2.15
C GLY A 6 -11.02 1.04 3.21
N ASN A 7 -11.35 0.83 4.49
CA ASN A 7 -10.52 1.23 5.62
C ASN A 7 -9.30 0.31 5.78
N CYS A 8 -8.10 0.86 5.59
CA CYS A 8 -6.85 0.13 5.79
C CYS A 8 -5.97 0.82 6.84
N TYR A 9 -5.13 0.00 7.48
CA TYR A 9 -4.22 0.43 8.56
C TYR A 9 -2.78 0.16 8.17
N THR A 10 -1.89 1.12 8.46
CA THR A 10 -0.47 1.03 8.12
C THR A 10 0.35 1.06 9.39
N PHE A 11 1.06 -0.03 9.67
CA PHE A 11 2.05 -0.07 10.75
C PHE A 11 3.34 0.63 10.30
N ASN A 12 4.00 1.34 11.22
CA ASN A 12 5.24 2.08 10.93
C ASN A 12 5.08 3.08 9.77
N ALA A 13 3.92 3.73 9.67
CA ALA A 13 3.71 4.86 8.75
C ALA A 13 4.60 6.05 9.13
N VAL A 14 4.80 6.99 8.21
CA VAL A 14 5.54 8.25 8.41
C VAL A 14 4.78 9.19 9.34
N VAL A 15 4.74 8.86 10.64
CA VAL A 15 4.23 9.75 11.69
C VAL A 15 5.35 10.63 12.23
N ASP A 16 6.56 10.08 12.30
CA ASP A 16 7.79 10.78 12.66
C ASP A 16 8.89 10.34 11.66
N PRO A 17 9.22 11.18 10.66
CA PRO A 17 10.25 10.87 9.68
C PRO A 17 11.64 10.65 10.31
N GLU A 18 11.89 11.24 11.48
CA GLU A 18 13.21 11.19 12.12
C GLU A 18 13.43 9.90 12.91
N ASN A 19 12.36 9.18 13.27
CA ASN A 19 12.46 7.99 14.12
C ASN A 19 11.60 6.80 13.65
N PRO A 20 11.87 6.24 12.45
CA PRO A 20 11.18 5.04 11.99
C PRO A 20 11.59 3.82 12.83
N ARG A 21 10.66 2.88 13.05
CA ARG A 21 10.99 1.63 13.72
C ARG A 21 11.89 0.79 12.82
N ARG A 22 13.05 0.38 13.34
CA ARG A 22 14.05 -0.40 12.59
C ARG A 22 14.33 -1.72 13.30
N GLN A 23 14.35 -2.80 12.52
CA GLN A 23 14.81 -4.11 12.98
C GLN A 23 16.34 -4.19 12.83
N ARG A 24 17.04 -4.53 13.92
CA ARG A 24 18.52 -4.66 13.93
C ARG A 24 19.03 -6.08 13.78
N LEU A 25 18.23 -7.06 14.23
CA LEU A 25 18.59 -8.47 14.20
C LEU A 25 17.52 -9.26 13.42
N PRO A 26 17.91 -10.21 12.56
CA PRO A 26 16.95 -11.08 11.89
C PRO A 26 16.24 -12.02 12.90
N GLY A 27 15.16 -12.65 12.44
CA GLY A 27 14.41 -13.65 13.19
C GLY A 27 12.98 -13.23 13.53
N ALA A 28 12.07 -14.21 13.58
CA ALA A 28 10.63 -13.97 13.75
C ALA A 28 10.27 -13.30 15.09
N GLY A 29 11.11 -13.43 16.11
CA GLY A 29 10.92 -12.75 17.41
C GLY A 29 11.33 -11.27 17.43
N ASN A 30 12.11 -10.81 16.45
CA ASN A 30 12.59 -9.43 16.33
C ASN A 30 11.83 -8.63 15.27
N GLY A 31 10.87 -9.25 14.59
CA GLY A 31 10.04 -8.64 13.56
C GLY A 31 8.68 -8.19 14.08
N LEU A 32 7.75 -7.98 13.15
CA LEU A 32 6.36 -7.63 13.45
C LEU A 32 5.54 -8.91 13.68
N LYS A 33 4.94 -9.03 14.87
CA LYS A 33 3.98 -10.09 15.19
C LYS A 33 2.61 -9.48 15.43
N LEU A 34 1.63 -9.94 14.67
CA LEU A 34 0.26 -9.45 14.74
C LEU A 34 -0.70 -10.61 14.90
N VAL A 35 -1.77 -10.38 15.65
CA VAL A 35 -2.90 -11.31 15.81
C VAL A 35 -4.15 -10.49 15.55
N PHE A 36 -4.96 -10.95 14.61
CA PHE A 36 -6.17 -10.24 14.19
C PHE A 36 -7.38 -11.14 14.32
N ASN A 37 -8.53 -10.52 14.61
CA ASN A 37 -9.83 -11.13 14.42
C ASN A 37 -10.44 -10.52 13.16
N ILE A 38 -10.63 -11.34 12.11
CA ILE A 38 -11.18 -10.87 10.83
C ILE A 38 -12.68 -10.60 10.88
N GLN A 39 -13.38 -11.04 11.94
CA GLN A 39 -14.79 -10.74 12.14
C GLN A 39 -15.67 -11.13 10.93
N SER A 40 -15.46 -12.33 10.38
CA SER A 40 -16.12 -12.82 9.17
C SER A 40 -17.65 -12.85 9.29
N GLU A 41 -18.19 -12.92 10.51
CA GLU A 41 -19.62 -12.85 10.79
C GLU A 41 -20.26 -11.49 10.46
N PHE A 42 -19.45 -10.43 10.30
CA PHE A 42 -19.90 -9.09 9.94
C PHE A 42 -19.67 -8.74 8.46
N TYR A 43 -19.30 -9.72 7.62
CA TYR A 43 -19.10 -9.46 6.20
C TYR A 43 -20.45 -9.23 5.51
N THR A 44 -20.51 -8.17 4.72
CA THR A 44 -21.72 -7.74 4.00
C THR A 44 -21.58 -7.80 2.48
N GLU A 45 -20.41 -8.21 1.97
CA GLU A 45 -20.11 -8.28 0.55
C GLU A 45 -20.90 -9.41 -0.12
N ASP A 46 -21.41 -9.13 -1.32
CA ASP A 46 -22.14 -10.09 -2.16
C ASP A 46 -21.39 -10.27 -3.49
N PRO A 47 -20.77 -11.45 -3.73
CA PRO A 47 -20.05 -11.71 -4.98
C PRO A 47 -20.91 -11.56 -6.24
N GLU A 48 -22.22 -11.80 -6.17
CA GLU A 48 -23.12 -11.65 -7.32
C GLU A 48 -23.30 -10.18 -7.73
N GLN A 49 -23.03 -9.25 -6.81
CA GLN A 49 -23.09 -7.80 -7.03
C GLN A 49 -21.69 -7.18 -7.27
N GLY A 50 -20.68 -8.02 -7.48
CA GLY A 50 -19.29 -7.58 -7.66
C GLY A 50 -18.55 -7.30 -6.35
N GLY A 51 -19.09 -7.74 -5.22
CA GLY A 51 -18.39 -7.75 -3.94
C GLY A 51 -17.25 -8.77 -3.90
N SER A 52 -16.38 -8.66 -2.90
CA SER A 52 -15.27 -9.60 -2.72
C SER A 52 -15.75 -10.94 -2.16
N ASP A 53 -15.28 -12.04 -2.73
CA ASP A 53 -15.50 -13.42 -2.26
C ASP A 53 -14.39 -13.92 -1.32
N ASP A 54 -13.35 -13.11 -1.12
CA ASP A 54 -12.19 -13.44 -0.30
C ASP A 54 -12.52 -13.35 1.21
N VAL A 55 -12.05 -14.33 1.97
CA VAL A 55 -12.10 -14.31 3.45
C VAL A 55 -10.68 -14.34 4.01
N GLY A 56 -10.29 -13.26 4.69
CA GLY A 56 -8.98 -13.15 5.30
C GLY A 56 -8.46 -11.72 5.35
N MET A 57 -7.14 -11.56 5.25
CA MET A 57 -6.48 -10.26 5.24
C MET A 57 -5.58 -10.13 4.03
N LYS A 58 -5.56 -8.95 3.42
CA LYS A 58 -4.54 -8.58 2.43
C LYS A 58 -3.51 -7.68 3.09
N VAL A 59 -2.23 -8.02 2.96
CA VAL A 59 -1.10 -7.32 3.58
C VAL A 59 -0.15 -6.84 2.49
N LEU A 60 0.26 -5.58 2.56
CA LEU A 60 1.27 -5.02 1.68
C LEU A 60 2.49 -4.59 2.49
N ILE A 61 3.66 -4.96 2.00
CA ILE A 61 4.95 -4.50 2.52
C ILE A 61 5.51 -3.53 1.48
N HIS A 62 5.65 -2.27 1.86
CA HIS A 62 6.12 -1.21 0.97
C HIS A 62 7.02 -0.22 1.73
N ASP A 63 7.74 0.63 1.00
CA ASP A 63 8.52 1.72 1.60
C ASP A 63 7.58 2.75 2.22
N GLN A 64 8.03 3.39 3.30
CA GLN A 64 7.23 4.37 4.03
C GLN A 64 6.80 5.58 3.19
N LYS A 65 7.61 5.94 2.18
CA LYS A 65 7.36 7.05 1.26
C LYS A 65 6.45 6.69 0.09
N GLU A 66 6.26 5.40 -0.16
CA GLU A 66 5.44 4.91 -1.26
C GLU A 66 3.99 4.76 -0.80
N PRO A 67 3.00 5.33 -1.52
CA PRO A 67 1.60 5.12 -1.17
C PRO A 67 1.18 3.65 -1.40
N PRO A 68 0.24 3.13 -0.60
CA PRO A 68 -0.12 1.72 -0.66
C PRO A 68 -0.97 1.38 -1.90
N LYS A 69 -0.48 0.45 -2.73
CA LYS A 69 -1.21 -0.09 -3.89
C LYS A 69 -1.68 -1.54 -3.65
N MET A 70 -2.71 -1.65 -2.80
CA MET A 70 -3.23 -2.93 -2.29
C MET A 70 -3.84 -3.84 -3.36
N ASP A 71 -4.41 -3.27 -4.42
CA ASP A 71 -5.04 -3.98 -5.53
C ASP A 71 -4.03 -4.91 -6.24
N THR A 72 -2.85 -4.38 -6.60
CA THR A 72 -1.87 -5.13 -7.41
C THR A 72 -0.73 -5.79 -6.63
N GLN A 73 -0.36 -5.29 -5.45
CA GLN A 73 0.87 -5.71 -4.75
C GLN A 73 0.63 -6.44 -3.42
N GLY A 74 -0.63 -6.56 -2.96
CA GLY A 74 -0.93 -7.16 -1.66
C GLY A 74 -0.87 -8.69 -1.64
N ILE A 75 -0.40 -9.24 -0.52
CA ILE A 75 -0.33 -10.68 -0.21
C ILE A 75 -1.58 -11.07 0.59
N ALA A 76 -2.30 -12.10 0.15
CA ALA A 76 -3.46 -12.63 0.88
C ALA A 76 -3.02 -13.61 1.99
N VAL A 77 -3.61 -13.48 3.17
CA VAL A 77 -3.41 -14.34 4.34
C VAL A 77 -4.76 -14.84 4.82
N GLY A 78 -4.95 -16.16 4.75
CA GLY A 78 -6.18 -16.81 5.19
C GLY A 78 -6.28 -16.92 6.72
N PRO A 79 -7.50 -16.92 7.28
CA PRO A 79 -7.73 -17.11 8.71
C PRO A 79 -7.38 -18.54 9.17
N GLY A 80 -7.26 -18.73 10.48
CA GLY A 80 -7.04 -20.06 11.07
C GLY A 80 -5.62 -20.62 10.91
N SER A 81 -4.71 -19.88 10.29
CA SER A 81 -3.31 -20.25 10.12
C SER A 81 -2.37 -19.20 10.74
N HIS A 82 -1.15 -19.62 11.10
CA HIS A 82 -0.08 -18.70 11.50
C HIS A 82 0.88 -18.52 10.32
N ALA A 83 0.76 -17.39 9.63
CA ALA A 83 1.58 -17.07 8.47
C ALA A 83 2.90 -16.40 8.86
N PHE A 84 4.02 -16.94 8.37
CA PHE A 84 5.34 -16.32 8.48
C PHE A 84 5.72 -15.69 7.14
N ILE A 85 5.91 -14.37 7.13
CA ILE A 85 6.33 -13.62 5.93
C ILE A 85 7.78 -13.17 6.13
N GLY A 86 8.71 -13.84 5.45
CA GLY A 86 10.11 -13.44 5.40
C GLY A 86 10.31 -12.30 4.40
N ILE A 87 11.03 -11.26 4.80
CA ILE A 87 11.31 -10.10 3.94
C ILE A 87 12.81 -9.92 3.74
N SER A 88 13.20 -9.47 2.55
CA SER A 88 14.56 -9.05 2.24
C SER A 88 14.49 -7.68 1.55
N LYS A 89 15.27 -6.71 2.02
CA LYS A 89 15.32 -5.38 1.42
C LYS A 89 16.32 -5.39 0.26
N ILE A 90 15.86 -4.99 -0.91
CA ILE A 90 16.70 -4.72 -2.07
C ILE A 90 16.54 -3.23 -2.39
N GLU A 91 17.67 -2.54 -2.60
CA GLU A 91 17.69 -1.12 -2.96
C GLU A 91 18.28 -0.97 -4.35
N TYR A 92 17.53 -0.32 -5.23
CA TYR A 92 17.96 -0.04 -6.59
C TYR A 92 18.31 1.44 -6.71
N LYS A 93 19.46 1.74 -7.32
CA LYS A 93 19.88 3.10 -7.67
C LYS A 93 20.12 3.13 -9.17
N ASN A 94 19.20 3.77 -9.88
CA ASN A 94 19.24 3.92 -11.32
C ASN A 94 19.68 5.34 -11.67
N GLU A 95 20.29 5.49 -12.84
CA GLU A 95 20.78 6.78 -13.32
C GLU A 95 19.70 7.56 -14.08
N ILE A 96 19.82 8.89 -14.05
CA ILE A 96 19.01 9.80 -14.87
C ILE A 96 19.62 9.93 -16.29
N PRO A 97 18.86 10.47 -17.27
CA PRO A 97 19.40 10.74 -18.60
C PRO A 97 20.70 11.57 -18.56
N PRO A 98 21.69 11.25 -19.41
CA PRO A 98 21.66 10.30 -20.54
C PRO A 98 21.96 8.83 -20.22
N TRP A 99 22.28 8.46 -18.98
CA TRP A 99 22.73 7.10 -18.63
C TRP A 99 21.60 6.15 -18.22
N GLY A 100 20.41 6.67 -17.98
CA GLY A 100 19.20 5.90 -17.75
C GLY A 100 17.94 6.67 -18.12
N GLU A 101 16.79 6.10 -17.77
CA GLU A 101 15.47 6.65 -18.10
C GLU A 101 14.70 7.12 -16.87
N CYS A 102 15.36 7.18 -15.70
CA CYS A 102 14.73 7.69 -14.50
C CYS A 102 14.44 9.18 -14.61
N GLN A 103 13.26 9.58 -14.13
CA GLN A 103 12.84 10.97 -14.03
C GLN A 103 12.49 11.23 -12.57
N ASP A 104 12.94 12.37 -12.07
CA ASP A 104 12.51 12.89 -10.77
C ASP A 104 11.48 13.99 -11.03
N LYS A 105 10.23 13.75 -10.61
CA LYS A 105 9.11 14.65 -10.85
C LYS A 105 8.52 15.08 -9.53
N GLU A 106 8.24 16.36 -9.40
CA GLU A 106 7.41 16.86 -8.31
C GLU A 106 5.97 16.35 -8.47
N LEU A 107 5.45 15.75 -7.40
CA LEU A 107 4.09 15.26 -7.31
C LEU A 107 3.23 16.32 -6.59
N GLN A 108 1.94 16.37 -6.89
CA GLN A 108 1.04 17.40 -6.36
C GLN A 108 0.48 17.04 -4.96
N TYR A 109 0.29 15.76 -4.70
CA TYR A 109 -0.40 15.20 -3.53
C TYR A 109 0.51 14.31 -2.67
N TYR A 110 1.74 14.04 -3.12
CA TYR A 110 2.75 13.27 -2.37
C TYR A 110 4.05 14.06 -2.27
N ASP A 111 4.73 13.96 -1.13
CA ASP A 111 5.98 14.70 -0.86
C ASP A 111 7.19 14.12 -1.61
N ASP A 112 7.23 12.79 -1.77
CA ASP A 112 8.32 12.07 -2.42
C ASP A 112 7.85 11.43 -3.74
N TYR A 113 8.66 11.56 -4.80
CA TYR A 113 8.39 10.85 -6.04
C TYR A 113 8.51 9.34 -5.87
N THR A 114 7.44 8.64 -6.24
CA THR A 114 7.43 7.18 -6.40
C THR A 114 6.64 6.82 -7.65
N LEU A 115 6.95 5.68 -8.26
CA LEU A 115 6.22 5.21 -9.44
C LEU A 115 4.72 5.05 -9.11
N THR A 116 4.42 4.45 -7.96
CA THR A 116 3.04 4.27 -7.50
C THR A 116 2.34 5.61 -7.27
N GLY A 117 2.99 6.57 -6.61
CA GLY A 117 2.45 7.92 -6.42
C GLY A 117 2.13 8.60 -7.75
N CYS A 118 3.08 8.60 -8.68
CA CYS A 118 2.90 9.20 -10.02
C CYS A 118 1.71 8.59 -10.78
N LEU A 119 1.55 7.26 -10.73
CA LEU A 119 0.43 6.57 -11.39
C LEU A 119 -0.91 6.91 -10.75
N LEU A 120 -0.96 7.01 -9.42
CA LEU A 120 -2.17 7.40 -8.69
C LEU A 120 -2.59 8.84 -9.02
N GLU A 121 -1.65 9.78 -9.07
CA GLU A 121 -1.97 11.18 -9.45
C GLU A 121 -2.45 11.27 -10.90
N CYS A 122 -1.77 10.59 -11.82
CA CYS A 122 -2.16 10.53 -13.23
C CYS A 122 -3.59 9.98 -13.38
N GLY A 123 -3.89 8.87 -12.71
CA GLY A 123 -5.23 8.28 -12.71
C GLY A 123 -6.28 9.20 -12.09
N THR A 124 -5.93 9.90 -11.00
CA THR A 124 -6.83 10.85 -10.34
C THR A 124 -7.17 12.03 -11.24
N ASN A 125 -6.16 12.64 -11.86
CA ASN A 125 -6.36 13.78 -12.74
C ASN A 125 -7.20 13.38 -13.95
N HIS A 126 -6.93 12.21 -14.53
CA HIS A 126 -7.71 11.71 -15.65
C HIS A 126 -9.19 11.49 -15.29
N VAL A 127 -9.49 10.83 -14.16
CA VAL A 127 -10.87 10.60 -13.72
C VAL A 127 -11.57 11.93 -13.41
N TYR A 128 -10.87 12.88 -12.78
CA TYR A 128 -11.44 14.18 -12.46
C TYR A 128 -11.75 15.01 -13.71
N GLU A 129 -10.85 15.04 -14.69
CA GLU A 129 -11.06 15.75 -15.96
C GLU A 129 -12.24 15.18 -16.76
N GLN A 130 -12.43 13.85 -16.75
CA GLN A 130 -13.50 13.21 -17.53
C GLN A 130 -14.84 13.16 -16.79
N CYS A 131 -14.83 13.00 -15.46
CA CYS A 131 -16.05 12.71 -14.69
C CYS A 131 -16.41 13.81 -13.68
N GLY A 132 -15.52 14.76 -13.38
CA GLY A 132 -15.76 15.83 -12.40
C GLY A 132 -15.79 15.38 -10.94
N CYS A 133 -15.43 14.13 -10.66
CA CYS A 133 -15.37 13.55 -9.32
C CYS A 133 -14.12 12.67 -9.16
N ARG A 134 -13.84 12.24 -7.92
CA ARG A 134 -12.72 11.35 -7.60
C ARG A 134 -13.25 10.19 -6.76
N LEU A 135 -12.63 9.03 -6.92
CA LEU A 135 -12.88 7.90 -6.03
C LEU A 135 -12.29 8.19 -4.65
N PHE A 136 -12.93 7.69 -3.60
CA PHE A 136 -12.60 8.03 -2.21
C PHE A 136 -11.18 7.66 -1.78
N TYR A 137 -10.54 6.71 -2.46
CA TYR A 137 -9.17 6.26 -2.18
C TYR A 137 -8.11 6.96 -3.05
N LEU A 138 -8.52 7.79 -4.01
CA LEU A 138 -7.60 8.52 -4.87
C LEU A 138 -7.15 9.83 -4.18
N PRO A 139 -5.88 10.25 -4.37
CA PRO A 139 -5.35 11.47 -3.77
C PRO A 139 -6.07 12.72 -4.29
N GLY A 140 -6.19 13.75 -3.46
CA GLY A 140 -6.83 15.00 -3.86
C GLY A 140 -7.06 15.96 -2.70
N LYS A 141 -7.03 17.28 -2.97
CA LYS A 141 -7.62 18.31 -2.09
C LYS A 141 -9.06 18.57 -2.47
#